data_AF-A0A1R7QCZ2-F1
#
_entry.id   AF-A0A1R7QCZ2-F1
#
_cell.length_a   1.000
_cell.length_b   1.000
_cell.length_c   1.000
_cell.angle_alpha   90.00
_cell.angle_beta   90.00
_cell.angle_gamma   90.00
#
_symmetry.space_group_name_H-M   'P 1'
#
loop_
_entity.id
_entity.type
_entity.pdbx_description
1 polymer ?
#
loop_
_entity_poly.entity_id
_entity_poly.type
_entity_poly.pdbx_seq_one_letter_code
_entity_poly.pdbx_strand_id
1 'polypeptide(L)'
;MKFKSRNLREIAECIIGDNKSFNYRSSTYITEFFEECDLPFQHDGSTRWAWTSDRLAELLDESCPPNMLPPRFVHVLRVLMHKSEATEDDPQRINALIELNKPLSREGYEAFYSTDNKLYIKNLNNNQIIKPSENPHRIFSEEEIKKRELLINYLDKCSEDQLIENILLPLFRILGFHRITVAGHKDKALEYGKDIWMKYTLPTQHIIYFGIQVKKGKLDSSGVSKASNQNIAEIYNQTTMMLGHEIFDSETNKRVLVDHAYIIAGGEITKAARNWLGNKLDANRRSQIIFMDRDDILNLFTVNVIEVPQIH
;
A
#
# COMPACT_ATOMS: atom_id res chain seq x y z
N MET A 1 -5.20 11.71 16.45
CA MET A 1 -4.47 11.26 17.68
C MET A 1 -3.82 12.49 18.28
N LYS A 2 -3.62 12.62 19.60
CA LYS A 2 -3.09 13.88 20.17
C LYS A 2 -1.84 13.65 21.02
N PHE A 3 -0.70 14.05 20.46
CA PHE A 3 0.54 14.18 21.21
C PHE A 3 0.42 15.32 22.22
N LYS A 4 1.15 15.22 23.33
CA LYS A 4 1.22 16.29 24.33
C LYS A 4 1.91 17.51 23.73
N SER A 5 1.41 18.71 24.03
CA SER A 5 1.93 19.98 23.49
C SER A 5 3.44 20.15 23.68
N ARG A 6 3.98 19.69 24.82
CA ARG A 6 5.43 19.70 25.07
C ARG A 6 6.21 18.87 24.05
N ASN A 7 5.75 17.66 23.75
CA ASN A 7 6.45 16.75 22.83
C ASN A 7 6.31 17.25 21.39
N LEU A 8 5.15 17.79 21.01
CA LEU A 8 4.94 18.47 19.73
C LEU A 8 5.89 19.66 19.55
N ARG A 9 6.07 20.48 20.58
CA ARG A 9 7.05 21.58 20.58
C ARG A 9 8.48 21.07 20.39
N GLU A 10 8.89 20.03 21.10
CA GLU A 10 10.25 19.46 20.95
C GLU A 10 10.48 18.94 19.51
N ILE A 11 9.47 18.35 18.86
CA ILE A 11 9.53 17.96 17.44
C ILE A 11 9.60 19.20 16.53
N ALA A 12 8.79 20.23 16.82
CA ALA A 12 8.83 21.49 16.07
C ALA A 12 10.21 22.17 16.16
N GLU A 13 10.86 22.15 17.34
CA GLU A 13 12.22 22.67 17.55
C GLU A 13 13.27 21.91 16.72
N CYS A 14 13.06 20.61 16.45
CA CYS A 14 13.89 19.85 15.51
C CYS A 14 13.68 20.32 14.06
N ILE A 15 12.43 20.56 13.65
CA ILE A 15 12.11 21.02 12.29
C ILE A 15 12.67 22.42 12.02
N ILE A 16 12.44 23.37 12.92
CA ILE A 16 12.90 24.75 12.74
C ILE A 16 14.40 24.94 13.02
N GLY A 17 15.08 23.90 13.52
CA GLY A 17 16.50 23.92 13.85
C GLY A 17 16.88 24.76 15.06
N ASP A 18 15.95 24.90 16.03
CA ASP A 18 16.27 25.46 17.35
C ASP A 18 16.90 24.38 18.26
N ASN A 19 16.78 23.11 17.88
CA ASN A 19 17.60 22.02 18.40
C ASN A 19 18.96 21.97 17.68
N LYS A 20 20.05 21.90 18.44
CA LYS A 20 21.44 21.95 17.95
C LYS A 20 21.81 20.83 16.98
N SER A 21 21.10 19.71 16.98
CA SER A 21 21.33 18.60 16.05
C SER A 21 20.67 18.79 14.68
N PHE A 22 20.03 19.95 14.45
CA PHE A 22 19.33 20.26 13.20
C PHE A 22 19.72 21.65 12.70
N ASN A 23 19.74 21.80 11.37
CA ASN A 23 20.04 23.08 10.73
C ASN A 23 18.95 24.10 11.01
N TYR A 24 19.36 25.31 11.41
CA TYR A 24 18.47 26.44 11.66
C TYR A 24 17.67 26.80 10.41
N ARG A 25 16.34 26.89 10.54
CA ARG A 25 15.42 27.33 9.47
C ARG A 25 14.74 28.64 9.84
N SER A 26 14.93 29.66 8.99
CA SER A 26 14.18 30.92 9.06
C SER A 26 12.73 30.73 8.59
N SER A 27 11.89 31.76 8.67
CA SER A 27 10.50 31.71 8.17
C SER A 27 10.41 31.20 6.72
N THR A 28 11.31 31.66 5.85
CA THR A 28 11.35 31.24 4.44
C THR A 28 11.72 29.76 4.33
N TYR A 29 12.78 29.33 5.04
CA TYR A 29 13.23 27.93 5.01
C TYR A 29 12.26 26.96 5.69
N ILE A 30 11.41 27.42 6.61
CA ILE A 30 10.33 26.61 7.17
C ILE A 30 9.27 26.35 6.09
N THR A 31 8.88 27.39 5.33
CA THR A 31 7.96 27.23 4.20
C THR A 31 8.54 26.26 3.16
N GLU A 32 9.79 26.47 2.74
CA GLU A 32 10.47 25.58 1.77
C GLU A 32 10.51 24.12 2.28
N PHE A 33 10.82 23.89 3.55
CA PHE A 33 10.80 22.55 4.13
C PHE A 33 9.41 21.88 4.06
N PHE A 34 8.34 22.63 4.33
CA PHE A 34 6.99 22.09 4.21
C PHE A 34 6.57 21.87 2.74
N GLU A 35 7.03 22.71 1.82
CA GLU A 35 6.87 22.49 0.37
C GLU A 35 7.60 21.21 -0.09
N GLU A 36 8.82 20.96 0.39
CA GLU A 36 9.56 19.70 0.14
C GLU A 36 8.84 18.46 0.71
N CYS A 37 8.01 18.64 1.72
CA CYS A 37 7.14 17.60 2.26
C CYS A 37 5.81 17.44 1.49
N ASP A 38 5.65 18.12 0.35
CA ASP A 38 4.39 18.22 -0.41
C ASP A 38 3.22 18.81 0.42
N LEU A 39 3.53 19.74 1.35
CA LEU A 39 2.55 20.40 2.22
C LEU A 39 2.46 21.89 1.87
N PRO A 40 1.26 22.41 1.51
CA PRO A 40 1.08 23.81 1.13
C PRO A 40 0.99 24.72 2.38
N PHE A 41 1.94 24.59 3.30
CA PHE A 41 1.99 25.39 4.52
C PHE A 41 3.01 26.53 4.38
N GLN A 42 2.51 27.76 4.45
CA GLN A 42 3.34 28.96 4.41
C GLN A 42 3.42 29.59 5.81
N HIS A 43 4.65 29.76 6.31
CA HIS A 43 4.86 30.40 7.60
C HIS A 43 4.38 31.87 7.56
N ASP A 44 3.59 32.27 8.55
CA ASP A 44 2.83 33.53 8.56
C ASP A 44 3.53 34.69 9.30
N GLY A 45 4.77 34.48 9.75
CA GLY A 45 5.54 35.45 10.53
C GLY A 45 5.28 35.41 12.03
N SER A 46 4.42 34.51 12.50
CA SER A 46 4.23 34.25 13.92
C SER A 46 5.44 33.51 14.53
N THR A 47 5.31 33.05 15.77
CA THR A 47 6.43 32.40 16.46
C THR A 47 6.71 31.03 15.85
N ARG A 48 7.90 30.85 15.25
CA ARG A 48 8.30 29.64 14.49
C ARG A 48 7.91 28.32 15.15
N TRP A 49 8.35 28.08 16.39
CA TRP A 49 8.06 26.80 17.07
C TRP A 49 6.56 26.60 17.30
N ALA A 50 5.81 27.66 17.60
CA ALA A 50 4.38 27.59 17.87
C ALA A 50 3.62 27.28 16.59
N TRP A 51 3.91 28.02 15.52
CA TRP A 51 3.32 27.81 14.21
C TRP A 51 3.58 26.39 13.68
N THR A 52 4.84 25.93 13.75
CA THR A 52 5.21 24.58 13.31
C THR A 52 4.54 23.52 14.17
N SER A 53 4.44 23.71 15.50
CA SER A 53 3.71 22.82 16.39
C SER A 53 2.23 22.71 16.03
N ASP A 54 1.59 23.81 15.65
CA ASP A 54 0.19 23.82 15.22
C ASP A 54 0.00 23.06 13.90
N ARG A 55 0.91 23.23 12.92
CA ARG A 55 0.89 22.45 11.67
C ARG A 55 1.06 20.95 11.94
N LEU A 56 1.98 20.58 12.84
CA LEU A 56 2.16 19.18 13.23
C LEU A 56 0.93 18.60 13.95
N ALA A 57 0.25 19.40 14.77
CA ALA A 57 -1.00 19.00 15.40
C ALA A 57 -2.12 18.78 14.37
N GLU A 58 -2.22 19.65 13.34
CA GLU A 58 -3.15 19.49 12.21
C GLU A 58 -2.92 18.14 11.49
N LEU A 59 -1.65 17.81 11.20
CA LEU A 59 -1.30 16.52 10.57
C LEU A 59 -1.61 15.32 11.46
N LEU A 60 -1.49 15.44 12.79
CA LEU A 60 -1.80 14.35 13.74
C LEU A 60 -3.31 14.11 13.93
N ASP A 61 -4.14 15.11 13.65
CA ASP A 61 -5.60 15.02 13.70
C ASP A 61 -6.20 14.34 12.45
N GLU A 62 -5.39 14.09 11.41
CA GLU A 62 -5.79 13.25 10.27
C GLU A 62 -6.18 11.82 10.69
N SER A 63 -7.21 11.27 10.04
CA SER A 63 -7.69 9.91 10.32
C SER A 63 -6.66 8.86 9.93
N CYS A 64 -6.31 7.97 10.86
CA CYS A 64 -5.43 6.83 10.63
C CYS A 64 -5.89 5.59 11.43
N PRO A 65 -5.48 4.37 11.04
CA PRO A 65 -5.77 3.16 11.81
C PRO A 65 -5.26 3.26 13.26
N PRO A 66 -5.89 2.55 14.21
CA PRO A 66 -5.43 2.54 15.60
C PRO A 66 -3.97 2.06 15.68
N ASN A 67 -3.20 2.66 16.59
CA ASN A 67 -1.77 2.39 16.79
C ASN A 67 -0.84 2.79 15.63
N MET A 68 -1.32 3.55 14.63
CA MET A 68 -0.49 4.13 13.57
C MET A 68 -0.33 5.65 13.72
N LEU A 69 0.64 6.22 13.00
CA LEU A 69 0.75 7.67 12.81
C LEU A 69 0.18 8.05 11.44
N PRO A 70 -0.44 9.24 11.30
CA PRO A 70 -0.86 9.73 10.00
C PRO A 70 0.29 9.79 9.00
N PRO A 71 0.09 9.35 7.75
CA PRO A 71 1.17 9.24 6.79
C PRO A 71 1.89 10.54 6.46
N ARG A 72 1.17 11.67 6.40
CA ARG A 72 1.77 12.99 6.14
C ARG A 72 2.66 13.43 7.30
N PHE A 73 2.25 13.15 8.53
CA PHE A 73 3.10 13.38 9.71
C PHE A 73 4.39 12.54 9.66
N VAL A 74 4.28 11.25 9.31
CA VAL A 74 5.45 10.37 9.15
C VAL A 74 6.37 10.85 8.02
N HIS A 75 5.80 11.34 6.92
CA HIS A 75 6.56 11.87 5.80
C HIS A 75 7.41 13.08 6.20
N VAL A 76 6.84 14.03 6.96
CA VAL A 76 7.59 15.17 7.53
C VAL A 76 8.80 14.69 8.32
N LEU A 77 8.65 13.68 9.17
CA LEU A 77 9.77 13.12 9.94
C LEU A 77 10.83 12.45 9.05
N ARG A 78 10.43 11.83 7.94
CA ARG A 78 11.36 11.22 6.98
C ARG A 78 12.17 12.26 6.21
N VAL A 79 11.53 13.33 5.75
CA VAL A 79 12.22 14.45 5.07
C VAL A 79 13.18 15.10 6.05
N LEU A 80 12.72 15.41 7.28
CA LEU A 80 13.56 15.95 8.35
C LEU A 80 14.79 15.09 8.64
N MET A 81 14.66 13.77 8.55
CA MET A 81 15.71 12.78 8.82
C MET A 81 16.43 12.25 7.58
N HIS A 82 16.33 12.92 6.43
CA HIS A 82 17.04 12.49 5.23
C HIS A 82 18.56 12.49 5.43
N LYS A 83 19.28 11.50 4.88
CA LYS A 83 20.74 11.36 5.09
C LYS A 83 21.57 12.46 4.40
N SER A 84 21.01 13.16 3.41
CA SER A 84 21.69 14.31 2.77
C SER A 84 21.93 15.47 3.73
N GLU A 85 21.16 15.57 4.81
CA GLU A 85 21.29 16.60 5.85
C GLU A 85 22.37 16.25 6.89
N ALA A 86 23.17 15.21 6.68
CA ALA A 86 24.23 14.84 7.58
C ALA A 86 25.31 15.93 7.65
N THR A 87 25.77 16.25 8.86
CA THR A 87 26.85 17.21 9.09
C THR A 87 28.18 16.49 9.31
N GLU A 88 29.29 17.23 9.24
CA GLU A 88 30.61 16.67 9.55
C GLU A 88 30.68 16.07 10.96
N ASP A 89 30.01 16.71 11.93
CA ASP A 89 29.92 16.26 13.33
C ASP A 89 28.88 15.16 13.58
N ASP A 90 27.99 14.88 12.60
CA ASP A 90 26.97 13.84 12.69
C ASP A 90 26.72 13.16 11.32
N PRO A 91 27.73 12.49 10.75
CA PRO A 91 27.70 11.97 9.38
C PRO A 91 26.65 10.86 9.20
N GLN A 92 26.28 10.20 10.29
CA GLN A 92 25.26 9.15 10.31
C GLN A 92 23.91 9.65 10.86
N ARG A 93 23.79 10.93 11.22
CA ARG A 93 22.59 11.51 11.82
C ARG A 93 22.15 10.83 13.13
N ILE A 94 23.11 10.29 13.88
CA ILE A 94 22.89 9.61 15.16
C ILE A 94 22.42 10.62 16.21
N ASN A 95 23.05 11.79 16.31
CA ASN A 95 22.67 12.80 17.29
C ASN A 95 21.27 13.34 16.98
N ALA A 96 20.99 13.65 15.70
CA ALA A 96 19.66 14.03 15.25
C ALA A 96 18.60 12.97 15.59
N LEU A 97 18.92 11.68 15.39
CA LEU A 97 18.01 10.57 15.70
C LEU A 97 17.73 10.45 17.20
N ILE A 98 18.76 10.63 18.04
CA ILE A 98 18.62 10.65 19.51
C ILE A 98 17.69 11.80 19.94
N GLU A 99 17.92 13.01 19.42
CA GLU A 99 17.10 14.18 19.75
C GLU A 99 15.64 14.00 19.32
N LEU A 100 15.39 13.49 18.11
CA LEU A 100 14.04 13.22 17.61
C LEU A 100 13.31 12.14 18.44
N ASN A 101 14.03 11.12 18.90
CA ASN A 101 13.42 10.04 19.69
C ASN A 101 13.03 10.44 21.12
N LYS A 102 13.58 11.53 21.67
CA LYS A 102 13.19 12.02 23.01
C LYS A 102 11.69 12.32 23.13
N PRO A 103 11.07 13.13 22.26
CA PRO A 103 9.63 13.35 22.29
C PRO A 103 8.84 12.13 21.77
N LEU A 104 9.30 11.44 20.72
CA LEU A 104 8.57 10.29 20.15
C LEU A 104 8.40 9.13 21.14
N SER A 105 9.45 8.79 21.89
CA SER A 105 9.42 7.69 22.86
C SER A 105 8.40 7.92 23.99
N ARG A 106 8.20 9.18 24.40
CA ARG A 106 7.18 9.56 25.39
C ARG A 106 5.75 9.41 24.86
N GLU A 107 5.59 9.38 23.55
CA GLU A 107 4.33 9.14 22.86
C GLU A 107 4.18 7.67 22.40
N GLY A 108 5.13 6.80 22.75
CA GLY A 108 5.08 5.37 22.44
C GLY A 108 5.62 5.00 21.05
N TYR A 109 6.46 5.85 20.44
CA TYR A 109 7.05 5.60 19.13
C TYR A 109 8.58 5.70 19.16
N GLU A 110 9.24 4.98 18.26
CA GLU A 110 10.68 5.07 18.07
C GLU A 110 11.01 5.10 16.58
N ALA A 111 11.76 6.12 16.18
CA ALA A 111 12.33 6.25 14.86
C ALA A 111 13.70 5.56 14.78
N PHE A 112 14.00 4.90 13.67
CA PHE A 112 15.27 4.24 13.42
C PHE A 112 15.60 4.21 11.93
N TYR A 113 16.88 4.12 11.59
CA TYR A 113 17.31 3.86 10.21
C TYR A 113 17.35 2.36 9.94
N SER A 114 16.82 1.93 8.80
CA SER A 114 16.97 0.55 8.32
C SER A 114 18.19 0.41 7.41
N THR A 115 18.44 -0.80 6.91
CA THR A 115 19.55 -1.13 6.01
C THR A 115 19.52 -0.38 4.67
N ASP A 116 18.35 0.13 4.28
CA ASP A 116 18.13 0.97 3.10
C ASP A 116 18.41 2.47 3.35
N ASN A 117 18.97 2.82 4.52
CA ASN A 117 19.24 4.19 4.97
C ASN A 117 18.00 5.10 5.06
N LYS A 118 16.78 4.55 5.04
CA LYS A 118 15.53 5.31 5.21
C LYS A 118 15.09 5.29 6.68
N LEU A 119 14.39 6.36 7.09
CA LEU A 119 13.81 6.45 8.42
C LEU A 119 12.49 5.66 8.49
N TYR A 120 12.42 4.73 9.43
CA TYR A 120 11.23 4.00 9.82
C TYR A 120 10.82 4.40 11.23
N ILE A 121 9.52 4.26 11.53
CA ILE A 121 8.98 4.49 12.86
C ILE A 121 8.31 3.20 13.28
N LYS A 122 8.59 2.71 14.49
CA LYS A 122 7.89 1.59 15.11
C LYS A 122 7.07 2.08 16.30
N ASN A 123 5.93 1.44 16.51
CA ASN A 123 5.15 1.60 17.72
C ASN A 123 5.73 0.69 18.81
N LEU A 124 6.05 1.26 19.96
CA LEU A 124 6.71 0.57 21.08
C LEU A 124 5.77 -0.38 21.84
N ASN A 125 4.46 -0.19 21.74
CA ASN A 125 3.49 -1.01 22.47
C ASN A 125 3.27 -2.37 21.79
N ASN A 126 3.36 -2.44 20.46
CA ASN A 126 3.07 -3.64 19.68
C ASN A 126 4.19 -4.06 18.71
N ASN A 127 5.32 -3.34 18.73
CA ASN A 127 6.47 -3.54 17.82
C ASN A 127 6.13 -3.46 16.32
N GLN A 128 5.00 -2.84 15.96
CA GLN A 128 4.60 -2.69 14.56
C GLN A 128 5.32 -1.52 13.91
N ILE A 129 5.93 -1.76 12.75
CA ILE A 129 6.55 -0.71 11.92
C ILE A 129 5.46 0.02 11.15
N ILE A 130 5.44 1.35 11.26
CA ILE A 130 4.57 2.24 10.49
C ILE A 130 5.13 2.35 9.08
N LYS A 131 4.49 1.64 8.15
CA LYS A 131 4.82 1.71 6.74
C LYS A 131 4.44 3.09 6.17
N PRO A 132 5.17 3.61 5.16
CA PRO A 132 4.70 4.75 4.38
C PRO A 132 3.27 4.52 3.88
N SER A 133 2.47 5.59 3.70
CA SER A 133 1.24 5.43 2.93
C SER A 133 1.58 4.97 1.52
N GLU A 134 1.19 3.74 1.25
CA GLU A 134 1.21 3.09 -0.06
C GLU A 134 0.08 3.67 -0.91
N ASN A 135 0.04 4.98 -1.16
CA ASN A 135 -0.90 5.51 -2.16
C ASN A 135 -0.37 5.05 -3.53
N PRO A 136 -1.03 4.11 -4.23
CA PRO A 136 -0.55 3.59 -5.51
C PRO A 136 -0.52 4.66 -6.62
N HIS A 137 -1.20 5.80 -6.41
CA HIS A 137 -1.33 6.88 -7.39
C HIS A 137 -0.43 8.09 -7.13
N ARG A 138 0.52 8.01 -6.18
CA ARG A 138 1.51 9.08 -5.97
C ARG A 138 2.61 9.05 -7.04
N ILE A 139 3.39 10.12 -7.10
CA ILE A 139 4.62 10.16 -7.90
C ILE A 139 5.64 9.17 -7.31
N PHE A 140 6.25 8.35 -8.17
CA PHE A 140 7.23 7.34 -7.77
C PHE A 140 8.64 7.93 -7.68
N SER A 141 9.44 7.41 -6.75
CA SER A 141 10.88 7.70 -6.69
C SER A 141 11.65 7.05 -7.84
N GLU A 142 12.89 7.48 -8.09
CA GLU A 142 13.74 6.86 -9.12
C GLU A 142 13.97 5.35 -8.89
N GLU A 143 14.10 4.92 -7.64
CA GLU A 143 14.23 3.51 -7.26
C GLU A 143 12.94 2.73 -7.57
N GLU A 144 11.79 3.34 -7.27
CA GLU A 144 10.47 2.76 -7.53
C GLU A 144 10.17 2.67 -9.03
N ILE A 145 10.63 3.65 -9.82
CA ILE A 145 10.55 3.62 -11.28
C ILE A 145 11.39 2.46 -11.83
N LYS A 146 12.65 2.33 -11.40
CA LYS A 146 13.50 1.18 -11.81
C LYS A 146 12.87 -0.17 -11.43
N LYS A 147 12.33 -0.26 -10.22
CA LYS A 147 11.59 -1.45 -9.77
C LYS A 147 10.38 -1.73 -10.65
N ARG A 148 9.60 -0.70 -11.00
CA ARG A 148 8.45 -0.80 -11.88
C ARG A 148 8.86 -1.32 -13.26
N GLU A 149 9.95 -0.82 -13.84
CA GLU A 149 10.47 -1.28 -15.13
C GLU A 149 10.87 -2.76 -15.11
N LEU A 150 11.56 -3.20 -14.04
CA LEU A 150 11.88 -4.62 -13.85
C LEU A 150 10.61 -5.48 -13.76
N LEU A 151 9.60 -5.02 -13.04
CA LEU A 151 8.32 -5.72 -12.92
C LEU A 151 7.57 -5.78 -14.25
N ILE A 152 7.58 -4.70 -15.05
CA ILE A 152 6.99 -4.69 -16.39
C ILE A 152 7.64 -5.79 -17.24
N ASN A 153 8.97 -5.85 -17.26
CA ASN A 153 9.72 -6.88 -17.99
C ASN A 153 9.41 -8.30 -17.51
N TYR A 154 9.17 -8.48 -16.21
CA TYR A 154 8.75 -9.75 -15.64
C TYR A 154 7.36 -10.16 -16.12
N LEU A 155 6.38 -9.25 -16.01
CA LEU A 155 4.97 -9.51 -16.37
C LEU A 155 4.79 -9.84 -17.86
N ASP A 156 5.63 -9.30 -18.75
CA ASP A 156 5.58 -9.65 -20.18
C ASP A 156 5.93 -11.13 -20.43
N LYS A 157 6.84 -11.67 -19.62
CA LYS A 157 7.42 -13.00 -19.82
C LYS A 157 6.77 -14.08 -18.96
N CYS A 158 6.25 -13.74 -17.78
CA CYS A 158 5.76 -14.72 -16.81
C CYS A 158 4.55 -15.53 -17.34
N SER A 159 4.37 -16.78 -16.90
CA SER A 159 3.14 -17.54 -17.13
C SER A 159 2.00 -17.04 -16.23
N GLU A 160 0.78 -17.58 -16.43
CA GLU A 160 -0.36 -17.31 -15.54
C GLU A 160 -0.10 -17.84 -14.12
N ASP A 161 0.46 -19.05 -14.00
CA ASP A 161 0.88 -19.62 -12.72
C ASP A 161 1.92 -18.74 -12.03
N GLN A 162 2.92 -18.24 -12.77
CA GLN A 162 3.94 -17.34 -12.22
C GLN A 162 3.36 -15.97 -11.82
N LEU A 163 2.37 -15.45 -12.55
CA LEU A 163 1.63 -14.25 -12.16
C LEU A 163 0.91 -14.46 -10.82
N ILE A 164 0.28 -15.62 -10.64
CA ILE A 164 -0.36 -15.98 -9.38
C ILE A 164 0.69 -16.11 -8.27
N GLU A 165 1.63 -17.03 -8.41
CA GLU A 165 2.53 -17.45 -7.35
C GLU A 165 3.55 -16.39 -6.94
N ASN A 166 4.16 -15.72 -7.92
CA ASN A 166 5.29 -14.83 -7.67
C ASN A 166 4.90 -13.36 -7.53
N ILE A 167 3.70 -12.97 -7.98
CA ILE A 167 3.24 -11.57 -7.94
C ILE A 167 2.01 -11.42 -7.03
N LEU A 168 0.90 -12.08 -7.36
CA LEU A 168 -0.36 -11.86 -6.67
C LEU A 168 -0.36 -12.41 -5.24
N LEU A 169 0.17 -13.61 -5.00
CA LEU A 169 0.24 -14.18 -3.65
C LEU A 169 1.06 -13.30 -2.70
N PRO A 170 2.31 -12.88 -3.01
CA PRO A 170 3.06 -11.96 -2.16
C PRO A 170 2.36 -10.62 -1.94
N LEU A 171 1.77 -10.06 -3.00
CA LEU A 171 1.07 -8.79 -2.92
C LEU A 171 -0.11 -8.84 -1.95
N PHE A 172 -1.01 -9.81 -2.12
CA PHE A 172 -2.18 -9.95 -1.25
C PHE A 172 -1.81 -10.24 0.21
N ARG A 173 -0.73 -10.99 0.48
CA ARG A 173 -0.24 -11.19 1.86
C ARG A 173 0.15 -9.87 2.51
N ILE A 174 0.87 -9.01 1.78
CA ILE A 174 1.34 -7.72 2.29
C ILE A 174 0.18 -6.75 2.49
N LEU A 175 -0.83 -6.80 1.62
CA LEU A 175 -2.08 -6.05 1.75
C LEU A 175 -2.99 -6.57 2.90
N GLY A 176 -2.58 -7.63 3.60
CA GLY A 176 -3.26 -8.14 4.81
C GLY A 176 -4.33 -9.20 4.54
N PHE A 177 -4.41 -9.75 3.32
CA PHE A 177 -5.28 -10.89 3.06
C PHE A 177 -4.69 -12.17 3.65
N HIS A 178 -5.57 -13.09 4.04
CA HIS A 178 -5.23 -14.36 4.68
C HIS A 178 -5.79 -15.55 3.89
N ARG A 179 -5.24 -16.74 4.19
CA ARG A 179 -5.63 -18.04 3.60
C ARG A 179 -5.70 -18.07 2.08
N ILE A 180 -4.69 -17.48 1.45
CA ILE A 180 -4.62 -17.46 -0.01
C ILE A 180 -4.31 -18.87 -0.51
N THR A 181 -5.33 -19.54 -1.03
CA THR A 181 -5.25 -20.94 -1.47
C THR A 181 -5.41 -21.00 -2.98
N VAL A 182 -4.41 -21.56 -3.66
CA VAL A 182 -4.47 -21.80 -5.11
C VAL A 182 -5.26 -23.08 -5.37
N ALA A 183 -6.30 -22.99 -6.17
CA ALA A 183 -7.07 -24.13 -6.61
C ALA A 183 -6.42 -24.69 -7.89
N GLY A 184 -5.58 -25.73 -7.80
CA GLY A 184 -5.26 -26.47 -9.03
C GLY A 184 -3.98 -27.30 -9.18
N HIS A 185 -3.52 -28.03 -8.16
CA HIS A 185 -2.41 -28.99 -8.38
C HIS A 185 -2.76 -30.48 -8.23
N LYS A 186 -3.98 -30.86 -7.84
CA LYS A 186 -4.36 -32.29 -7.78
C LYS A 186 -5.74 -32.64 -8.34
N ASP A 187 -6.74 -31.77 -8.27
CA ASP A 187 -8.11 -32.10 -8.67
C ASP A 187 -8.79 -30.98 -9.48
N LYS A 188 -8.52 -30.94 -10.80
CA LYS A 188 -9.16 -30.00 -11.76
C LYS A 188 -10.70 -30.04 -11.77
N ALA A 189 -11.31 -31.09 -11.22
CA ALA A 189 -12.75 -31.26 -11.15
C ALA A 189 -13.43 -30.43 -10.03
N LEU A 190 -12.66 -29.81 -9.13
CA LEU A 190 -13.15 -28.98 -8.02
C LEU A 190 -12.85 -27.47 -8.21
N GLU A 191 -12.35 -27.09 -9.39
CA GLU A 191 -12.08 -25.69 -9.77
C GLU A 191 -13.39 -25.05 -10.25
N TYR A 192 -14.21 -24.57 -9.31
CA TYR A 192 -15.48 -23.89 -9.61
C TYR A 192 -15.26 -22.44 -10.12
N GLY A 193 -14.39 -22.28 -11.14
CA GLY A 193 -14.08 -21.00 -11.76
C GLY A 193 -13.34 -20.01 -10.85
N LYS A 194 -12.55 -20.53 -9.90
CA LYS A 194 -11.68 -19.72 -9.03
C LYS A 194 -10.27 -20.29 -9.15
N ASP A 195 -9.30 -19.44 -9.44
CA ASP A 195 -7.88 -19.83 -9.38
C ASP A 195 -7.37 -19.71 -7.94
N ILE A 196 -7.91 -18.75 -7.20
CA ILE A 196 -7.55 -18.46 -5.81
C ILE A 196 -8.80 -18.12 -5.01
N TRP A 197 -8.79 -18.42 -3.72
CA TRP A 197 -9.65 -17.74 -2.76
C TRP A 197 -8.84 -17.21 -1.58
N MET A 198 -9.32 -16.14 -0.96
CA MET A 198 -8.69 -15.48 0.19
C MET A 198 -9.75 -14.86 1.10
N LYS A 199 -9.34 -14.39 2.28
CA LYS A 199 -10.22 -13.67 3.20
C LYS A 199 -9.55 -12.45 3.81
N TYR A 200 -10.36 -11.48 4.21
CA TYR A 200 -9.93 -10.27 4.91
C TYR A 200 -10.72 -10.10 6.20
N THR A 201 -10.04 -9.89 7.32
CA THR A 201 -10.68 -9.67 8.63
C THR A 201 -10.79 -8.18 8.90
N LEU A 202 -12.02 -7.69 9.01
CA LEU A 202 -12.30 -6.31 9.37
C LEU A 202 -11.87 -6.02 10.82
N PRO A 203 -11.65 -4.74 11.20
CA PRO A 203 -11.35 -4.37 12.59
C PRO A 203 -12.41 -4.84 13.60
N THR A 204 -13.65 -5.03 13.14
CA THR A 204 -14.77 -5.56 13.92
C THR A 204 -14.77 -7.09 14.04
N GLN A 205 -13.72 -7.77 13.58
CA GLN A 205 -13.55 -9.23 13.55
C GLN A 205 -14.47 -9.99 12.58
N HIS A 206 -15.27 -9.28 11.78
CA HIS A 206 -16.05 -9.90 10.70
C HIS A 206 -15.12 -10.24 9.53
N ILE A 207 -15.41 -11.34 8.86
CA ILE A 207 -14.60 -11.85 7.75
C ILE A 207 -15.33 -11.59 6.44
N ILE A 208 -14.61 -11.09 5.44
CA ILE A 208 -15.07 -11.01 4.05
C ILE A 208 -14.27 -12.01 3.23
N TYR A 209 -14.97 -12.83 2.44
CA TYR A 209 -14.40 -13.85 1.58
C TYR A 209 -14.32 -13.37 0.13
N PHE A 210 -13.20 -13.65 -0.51
CA PHE A 210 -12.92 -13.26 -1.88
C PHE A 210 -12.56 -14.48 -2.71
N GLY A 211 -13.13 -14.56 -3.90
CA GLY A 211 -12.70 -15.47 -4.95
C GLY A 211 -11.99 -14.67 -6.04
N ILE A 212 -11.01 -15.27 -6.69
CA ILE A 212 -10.19 -14.61 -7.69
C ILE A 212 -10.15 -15.46 -8.96
N GLN A 213 -10.42 -14.82 -10.08
CA GLN A 213 -10.09 -15.30 -11.41
C GLN A 213 -9.01 -14.41 -12.01
N VAL A 214 -7.88 -15.00 -12.38
CA VAL A 214 -6.71 -14.36 -12.96
C VAL A 214 -6.60 -14.79 -14.41
N LYS A 215 -6.25 -13.86 -15.30
CA LYS A 215 -5.83 -14.17 -16.66
C LYS A 215 -4.58 -13.37 -17.03
N LYS A 216 -3.60 -13.99 -17.70
CA LYS A 216 -2.38 -13.26 -18.13
C LYS A 216 -2.69 -12.12 -19.14
N GLY A 217 -3.60 -12.36 -20.08
CA GLY A 217 -3.78 -11.52 -21.26
C GLY A 217 -4.70 -10.30 -21.08
N LYS A 218 -4.93 -9.59 -22.19
CA LYS A 218 -5.92 -8.50 -22.29
C LYS A 218 -7.33 -9.09 -22.27
N LEU A 219 -8.23 -8.46 -21.50
CA LEU A 219 -9.65 -8.80 -21.48
C LEU A 219 -10.44 -7.81 -22.34
N ASP A 220 -11.05 -8.30 -23.41
CA ASP A 220 -11.89 -7.49 -24.29
C ASP A 220 -13.25 -8.14 -24.58
N SER A 221 -14.18 -7.32 -25.08
CA SER A 221 -15.52 -7.75 -25.48
C SER A 221 -15.66 -7.91 -26.99
N SER A 222 -14.58 -7.82 -27.76
CA SER A 222 -14.62 -8.04 -29.20
C SER A 222 -14.64 -9.54 -29.42
N GLY A 223 -15.80 -10.08 -29.84
CA GLY A 223 -16.04 -11.53 -29.98
C GLY A 223 -15.20 -12.26 -31.04
N VAL A 224 -13.99 -11.80 -31.32
CA VAL A 224 -13.01 -12.42 -32.21
C VAL A 224 -11.80 -12.79 -31.38
N SER A 225 -11.67 -14.08 -31.06
CA SER A 225 -10.46 -14.66 -30.50
C SER A 225 -9.32 -14.56 -31.51
N LYS A 226 -8.66 -13.40 -31.60
CA LYS A 226 -7.26 -13.36 -32.01
C LYS A 226 -6.45 -13.89 -30.83
N ALA A 227 -5.41 -14.68 -31.12
CA ALA A 227 -4.70 -15.58 -30.20
C ALA A 227 -4.25 -15.05 -28.82
N SER A 228 -4.42 -13.76 -28.50
CA SER A 228 -4.09 -13.10 -27.23
C SER A 228 -5.27 -12.53 -26.44
N ASN A 229 -6.49 -12.49 -27.02
CA ASN A 229 -7.65 -11.85 -26.39
C ASN A 229 -8.53 -12.91 -25.74
N GLN A 230 -8.68 -12.80 -24.42
CA GLN A 230 -9.49 -13.74 -23.64
C GLN A 230 -10.96 -13.33 -23.66
N ASN A 231 -11.83 -14.32 -23.83
CA ASN A 231 -13.25 -14.09 -24.01
C ASN A 231 -13.91 -13.70 -22.68
N ILE A 232 -14.46 -12.49 -22.62
CA ILE A 232 -15.18 -11.98 -21.45
C ILE A 232 -16.38 -12.86 -21.05
N ALA A 233 -16.94 -13.64 -21.98
CA ALA A 233 -18.02 -14.59 -21.67
C ALA A 233 -17.55 -15.78 -20.83
N GLU A 234 -16.29 -16.24 -21.01
CA GLU A 234 -15.70 -17.28 -20.16
C GLU A 234 -15.56 -16.76 -18.73
N ILE A 235 -15.03 -15.54 -18.58
CA ILE A 235 -14.87 -14.87 -17.28
C ILE A 235 -16.22 -14.68 -16.59
N TYR A 236 -17.27 -14.31 -17.33
CA TYR A 236 -18.62 -14.20 -16.77
C TYR A 236 -19.12 -15.52 -16.20
N ASN A 237 -18.92 -16.63 -16.92
CA ASN A 237 -19.34 -17.95 -16.46
C ASN A 237 -18.54 -18.38 -15.21
N GLN A 238 -17.22 -18.22 -15.24
CA GLN A 238 -16.34 -18.50 -14.09
C GLN A 238 -16.73 -17.66 -12.87
N THR A 239 -16.98 -16.36 -13.06
CA THR A 239 -17.41 -15.46 -11.99
C THR A 239 -18.76 -15.86 -11.41
N THR A 240 -19.70 -16.28 -12.26
CA THR A 240 -21.03 -16.75 -11.81
C THR A 240 -20.90 -18.04 -10.99
N MET A 241 -20.05 -18.98 -11.42
CA MET A 241 -19.76 -20.20 -10.67
C MET A 241 -19.05 -19.88 -9.33
N MET A 242 -18.11 -18.94 -9.36
CA MET A 242 -17.36 -18.51 -8.19
C MET A 242 -18.27 -17.90 -7.11
N LEU A 243 -19.22 -17.05 -7.48
CA LEU A 243 -20.17 -16.46 -6.54
C LEU A 243 -21.23 -17.47 -6.06
N GLY A 244 -21.54 -18.49 -6.85
CA GLY A 244 -22.54 -19.50 -6.54
C GLY A 244 -22.02 -20.72 -5.75
N HIS A 245 -20.71 -20.85 -5.55
CA HIS A 245 -20.11 -22.06 -4.96
C HIS A 245 -19.44 -21.80 -3.61
N GLU A 246 -19.78 -22.63 -2.62
CA GLU A 246 -19.29 -22.57 -1.24
C GLU A 246 -17.84 -23.05 -1.12
N ILE A 247 -17.03 -22.28 -0.39
CA ILE A 247 -15.70 -22.67 0.06
C ILE A 247 -15.76 -23.19 1.50
N PHE A 248 -14.86 -24.10 1.86
CA PHE A 248 -14.75 -24.59 3.23
C PHE A 248 -13.64 -23.84 3.97
N ASP A 249 -13.99 -23.10 5.02
CA ASP A 249 -13.04 -22.43 5.89
C ASP A 249 -12.76 -23.29 7.14
N SER A 250 -11.60 -23.95 7.17
CA SER A 250 -11.22 -24.81 8.31
C SER A 250 -10.98 -24.05 9.62
N GLU A 251 -10.80 -22.73 9.61
CA GLU A 251 -10.62 -21.93 10.83
C GLU A 251 -11.94 -21.73 11.58
N THR A 252 -13.03 -21.53 10.84
CA THR A 252 -14.38 -21.39 11.39
C THR A 252 -15.17 -22.69 11.33
N ASN A 253 -14.62 -23.72 10.67
CA ASN A 253 -15.22 -25.01 10.38
C ASN A 253 -16.59 -24.88 9.69
N LYS A 254 -16.70 -23.95 8.74
CA LYS A 254 -17.94 -23.62 8.03
C LYS A 254 -17.74 -23.65 6.53
N ARG A 255 -18.83 -23.96 5.82
CA ARG A 255 -18.96 -23.67 4.39
C ARG A 255 -19.57 -22.29 4.23
N VAL A 256 -18.94 -21.48 3.39
CA VAL A 256 -19.30 -20.06 3.19
C VAL A 256 -19.28 -19.74 1.71
N LEU A 257 -20.16 -18.83 1.28
CA LEU A 257 -20.08 -18.27 -0.06
C LEU A 257 -19.00 -17.19 -0.11
N VAL A 258 -18.53 -16.93 -1.32
CA VAL A 258 -17.66 -15.79 -1.60
C VAL A 258 -18.50 -14.51 -1.58
N ASP A 259 -18.06 -13.49 -0.86
CA ASP A 259 -18.73 -12.19 -0.81
C ASP A 259 -18.41 -11.35 -2.06
N HIS A 260 -17.16 -11.39 -2.53
CA HIS A 260 -16.67 -10.60 -3.66
C HIS A 260 -15.78 -11.40 -4.62
N ALA A 261 -15.87 -11.08 -5.90
CA ALA A 261 -15.10 -11.67 -6.99
C ALA A 261 -14.07 -10.68 -7.54
N TYR A 262 -12.79 -11.01 -7.43
CA TYR A 262 -11.73 -10.33 -8.15
C TYR A 262 -11.59 -10.90 -9.56
N ILE A 263 -11.59 -10.01 -10.56
CA ILE A 263 -11.23 -10.32 -11.94
C ILE A 263 -9.92 -9.59 -12.22
N ILE A 264 -8.84 -10.36 -12.31
CA ILE A 264 -7.48 -9.85 -12.43
C ILE A 264 -6.94 -10.14 -13.83
N ALA A 265 -6.38 -9.13 -14.48
CA ALA A 265 -5.71 -9.30 -15.76
C ALA A 265 -4.25 -8.84 -15.68
N GLY A 266 -3.33 -9.66 -16.19
CA GLY A 266 -1.93 -9.25 -16.44
C GLY A 266 -1.81 -8.26 -17.60
N GLY A 267 -2.87 -8.07 -18.38
CA GLY A 267 -3.02 -7.02 -19.39
C GLY A 267 -4.10 -6.00 -19.03
N GLU A 268 -4.53 -5.22 -20.03
CA GLU A 268 -5.61 -4.24 -19.88
C GLU A 268 -6.98 -4.93 -19.75
N ILE A 269 -7.84 -4.43 -18.85
CA ILE A 269 -9.27 -4.75 -18.85
C ILE A 269 -10.03 -3.59 -19.48
N THR A 270 -10.40 -3.76 -20.75
CA THR A 270 -11.02 -2.68 -21.54
C THR A 270 -12.32 -2.18 -20.92
N LYS A 271 -12.63 -0.89 -21.12
CA LYS A 271 -13.91 -0.30 -20.70
C LYS A 271 -15.13 -1.06 -21.28
N ALA A 272 -15.00 -1.57 -22.50
CA ALA A 272 -16.04 -2.36 -23.14
C ALA A 272 -16.26 -3.70 -22.42
N ALA A 273 -15.20 -4.40 -22.02
CA ALA A 273 -15.29 -5.62 -21.20
C ALA A 273 -15.91 -5.36 -19.82
N ARG A 274 -15.47 -4.30 -19.12
CA ARG A 274 -16.05 -3.89 -17.83
C ARG A 274 -17.56 -3.61 -17.95
N ASN A 275 -17.96 -2.89 -18.98
CA ASN A 275 -19.37 -2.59 -19.25
C ASN A 275 -20.17 -3.84 -19.63
N TRP A 276 -19.59 -4.74 -20.44
CA TRP A 276 -20.26 -5.98 -20.85
C TRP A 276 -20.57 -6.87 -19.65
N LEU A 277 -19.60 -7.10 -18.76
CA LEU A 277 -19.81 -7.83 -17.50
C LEU A 277 -20.85 -7.13 -16.62
N GLY A 278 -20.70 -5.82 -16.42
CA GLY A 278 -21.61 -5.04 -15.58
C GLY A 278 -23.05 -4.97 -16.08
N ASN A 279 -23.30 -5.18 -17.37
CA ASN A 279 -24.65 -5.23 -17.96
C ASN A 279 -25.24 -6.65 -17.98
N LYS A 280 -24.40 -7.68 -17.96
CA LYS A 280 -24.84 -9.09 -17.94
C LYS A 280 -25.19 -9.58 -16.54
N LEU A 281 -24.59 -8.98 -15.52
CA LEU A 281 -24.91 -9.24 -14.13
C LEU A 281 -26.06 -8.36 -13.66
N ASP A 282 -26.90 -8.89 -12.78
CA ASP A 282 -27.90 -8.11 -12.08
C ASP A 282 -27.25 -7.10 -11.12
N ALA A 283 -28.01 -6.06 -10.75
CA ALA A 283 -27.50 -4.94 -9.96
C ALA A 283 -26.81 -5.39 -8.65
N ASN A 284 -27.31 -6.44 -8.00
CA ASN A 284 -26.76 -6.97 -6.74
C ASN A 284 -25.42 -7.71 -6.94
N ARG A 285 -25.26 -8.46 -8.03
CA ARG A 285 -23.98 -9.16 -8.31
C ARG A 285 -22.92 -8.21 -8.86
N ARG A 286 -23.32 -7.10 -9.48
CA ARG A 286 -22.39 -6.10 -9.99
C ARG A 286 -21.55 -5.46 -8.89
N SER A 287 -22.11 -5.19 -7.72
CA SER A 287 -21.36 -4.62 -6.58
C SER A 287 -20.36 -5.59 -5.96
N GLN A 288 -20.47 -6.89 -6.27
CA GLN A 288 -19.57 -7.91 -5.75
C GLN A 288 -18.30 -8.05 -6.60
N ILE A 289 -18.22 -7.41 -7.77
CA ILE A 289 -17.07 -7.55 -8.68
C ILE A 289 -16.07 -6.43 -8.49
N ILE A 290 -14.81 -6.83 -8.38
CA ILE A 290 -13.66 -5.94 -8.31
C ILE A 290 -12.73 -6.26 -9.48
N PHE A 291 -12.41 -5.24 -10.28
CA PHE A 291 -11.47 -5.37 -11.39
C PHE A 291 -10.08 -4.90 -10.95
N MET A 292 -9.05 -5.63 -11.35
CA MET A 292 -7.66 -5.25 -11.17
C MET A 292 -6.91 -5.55 -12.46
N ASP A 293 -6.41 -4.53 -13.14
CA ASP A 293 -5.63 -4.72 -14.37
C ASP A 293 -4.13 -4.57 -14.13
N ARG A 294 -3.35 -4.65 -15.21
CA ARG A 294 -1.89 -4.55 -15.16
C ARG A 294 -1.41 -3.30 -14.42
N ASP A 295 -2.03 -2.14 -14.66
CA ASP A 295 -1.57 -0.89 -14.06
C ASP A 295 -1.84 -0.88 -12.55
N ASP A 296 -2.98 -1.42 -12.12
CA ASP A 296 -3.28 -1.60 -10.70
C ASP A 296 -2.23 -2.49 -10.02
N ILE A 297 -1.87 -3.64 -10.63
CA ILE A 297 -0.83 -4.55 -10.12
C ILE A 297 0.51 -3.81 -10.02
N LEU A 298 0.93 -3.12 -11.09
CA LEU A 298 2.19 -2.39 -11.10
C LEU A 298 2.23 -1.33 -10.01
N ASN A 299 1.17 -0.53 -9.86
CA ASN A 299 1.12 0.53 -8.88
C ASN A 299 1.20 -0.02 -7.45
N LEU A 300 0.38 -1.03 -7.12
CA LEU A 300 0.36 -1.64 -5.80
C LEU A 300 1.69 -2.33 -5.47
N PHE A 301 2.27 -3.07 -6.41
CA PHE A 301 3.53 -3.78 -6.19
C PHE A 301 4.72 -2.82 -6.06
N THR A 302 4.73 -1.72 -6.83
CA THR A 302 5.80 -0.72 -6.79
C THR A 302 5.88 -0.05 -5.43
N VAL A 303 4.75 0.42 -4.88
CA VAL A 303 4.73 1.14 -3.60
C VAL A 303 4.93 0.23 -2.37
N ASN A 304 4.71 -1.07 -2.53
CA ASN A 304 4.89 -2.06 -1.49
C ASN A 304 6.33 -2.58 -1.43
N VAL A 305 6.81 -2.98 -0.26
CA VAL A 305 8.16 -3.56 -0.08
C VAL A 305 8.14 -5.04 -0.50
N ILE A 306 8.09 -5.28 -1.81
CA ILE A 306 8.14 -6.59 -2.45
C ILE A 306 9.33 -6.62 -3.42
N GLU A 307 10.15 -7.66 -3.35
CA GLU A 307 11.22 -7.88 -4.32
C GLU A 307 10.64 -8.33 -5.65
N VAL A 308 11.18 -7.81 -6.75
CA VAL A 308 10.77 -8.23 -8.10
C VAL A 308 11.33 -9.64 -8.34
N PRO A 309 10.51 -10.63 -8.71
CA PRO A 309 11.00 -11.98 -8.96
C PRO A 309 11.96 -12.00 -10.15
N GLN A 310 12.94 -12.89 -10.11
CA GLN A 310 13.83 -13.13 -11.24
C GLN A 310 13.20 -14.16 -12.19
N ILE A 311 13.43 -13.97 -13.49
CA ILE A 311 13.09 -14.98 -14.48
C ILE A 311 14.27 -15.96 -14.51
N HIS A 312 14.02 -17.18 -14.05
CA HIS A 312 14.92 -18.32 -14.28
C HIS A 312 14.58 -19.00 -15.60
#